data_AF-A0A496AG33-F1
#
_entry.id   AF-A0A496AG33-F1
#
_cell.length_a   1.000
_cell.length_b   1.000
_cell.length_c   1.000
_cell.angle_alpha   90.00
_cell.angle_beta   90.00
_cell.angle_gamma   90.00
#
_symmetry.space_group_name_H-M   'P 1'
#
loop_
_entity.id
_entity.type
_entity.pdbx_description
1 polymer ?
#
loop_
_entity_poly.entity_id
_entity_poly.type
_entity_poly.pdbx_seq_one_letter_code
_entity_poly.pdbx_strand_id
1 'polypeptide(L)'
;MASMPRLVVEVFEHVNYQGRKVTLIESVPSTIEIGAQDIISSIKIYQGPGFNASPNYKAIFHEHVKFQGRRLVLAPGFYPNIHEVPYNFGDAISSVSFSPAAHPTPPEYGTIPVIIEVFRDIDFSGQRNVILRDVSSMFEIGINDTISSVRIQRGPNFPFSGCHILFYEHVNFEGRRLNLSLNSREFQMSFRNLRSLPHSQSFSDIISSLKIVPLGVFRVLIVVSDSLTGEPAVLESLTSLEGLEFQYTTVFINDNPDNRGDARNATKLSNILLSDFDIIWFTWNGPGHDGEYFVEDAEEEIKDFVRKGGIVWASAMDNHIIRPDGVNITEPTWRGDWMPVDRHPIKVINSEDSNLTVTEDGQKTGMFTWPHKINVDTLITDDHWVTNDPSYRKLAVREDNGDAASVLLPWGEGYYVTFAIDTRDEHRTAIAKPLIENTLCYLASLAWQTSPRQPLRGRYRTTQNSDLKFR
;
A
#
# COMPACT_ATOMS: atom_id res chain seq x y z
N MET A 1 12.88 31.84 17.02
CA MET A 1 12.87 31.39 15.61
C MET A 1 11.48 30.85 15.33
N ALA A 2 10.74 31.44 14.38
CA ALA A 2 9.41 30.94 14.04
C ALA A 2 9.56 29.54 13.42
N SER A 3 8.89 28.54 14.00
CA SER A 3 8.85 27.20 13.41
C SER A 3 8.15 27.29 12.06
N MET A 4 8.78 26.76 11.01
CA MET A 4 8.13 26.69 9.70
C MET A 4 6.88 25.79 9.80
N PRO A 5 5.72 26.22 9.29
CA PRO A 5 4.51 25.43 9.38
C PRO A 5 4.68 24.14 8.58
N ARG A 6 4.33 23.01 9.19
CA ARG A 6 4.43 21.68 8.57
C ARG A 6 3.26 21.41 7.64
N LEU A 7 2.08 21.91 7.98
CA LEU A 7 0.88 21.84 7.15
C LEU A 7 0.31 23.25 6.98
N VAL A 8 -0.31 23.48 5.83
CA VAL A 8 -1.18 24.63 5.60
C VAL A 8 -2.57 24.07 5.31
N VAL A 9 -3.51 24.31 6.20
CA VAL A 9 -4.89 23.81 6.10
C VAL A 9 -5.80 24.95 5.69
N GLU A 10 -6.62 24.75 4.66
CA GLU A 10 -7.72 25.63 4.33
C GLU A 10 -9.04 24.93 4.62
N VAL A 11 -9.90 25.54 5.42
CA VAL A 11 -11.25 25.06 5.71
C VAL A 11 -12.28 25.99 5.09
N PHE A 12 -13.38 25.41 4.61
CA PHE A 12 -14.42 26.12 3.85
C PHE A 12 -15.80 25.84 4.43
N GLU A 13 -16.63 26.89 4.43
CA GLU A 13 -18.01 26.86 4.95
C GLU A 13 -18.94 25.93 4.17
N HIS A 14 -18.71 25.77 2.86
CA HIS A 14 -19.55 24.93 2.01
C HIS A 14 -18.74 23.79 1.39
N VAL A 15 -19.45 22.78 0.91
CA VAL A 15 -18.88 21.71 0.09
C VAL A 15 -18.24 22.26 -1.19
N ASN A 16 -17.32 21.51 -1.78
CA ASN A 16 -16.59 21.86 -3.00
C ASN A 16 -15.81 23.20 -2.90
N TYR A 17 -15.29 23.49 -1.72
CA TYR A 17 -14.41 24.63 -1.43
C TYR A 17 -15.05 25.99 -1.68
N GLN A 18 -16.36 26.10 -1.42
CA GLN A 18 -17.14 27.33 -1.56
C GLN A 18 -17.40 27.99 -0.20
N GLY A 19 -17.93 29.22 -0.23
CA GLY A 19 -18.27 29.98 0.98
C GLY A 19 -17.04 30.58 1.66
N ARG A 20 -17.19 30.92 2.94
CA ARG A 20 -16.11 31.52 3.74
C ARG A 20 -14.93 30.55 3.88
N LYS A 21 -13.70 31.08 3.70
CA LYS A 21 -12.44 30.34 3.85
C LYS A 21 -11.68 30.81 5.09
N VAL A 22 -11.10 29.86 5.84
CA VAL A 22 -10.11 30.13 6.89
C VAL A 22 -8.85 29.30 6.65
N THR A 23 -7.68 29.89 6.86
CA THR A 23 -6.38 29.21 6.73
C THR A 23 -5.75 28.99 8.11
N LEU A 24 -5.34 27.75 8.39
CA LEU A 24 -4.75 27.31 9.66
C LEU A 24 -3.33 26.79 9.40
N ILE A 25 -2.41 27.20 10.25
CA ILE A 25 -1.00 26.75 10.23
C ILE A 25 -0.51 26.24 11.58
N GLU A 26 -1.36 26.35 12.61
CA GLU A 26 -1.12 25.92 13.99
C GLU A 26 -2.42 25.43 14.63
N SER A 27 -2.30 24.66 15.72
CA SER A 27 -3.45 24.08 16.42
C SER A 27 -4.37 25.16 16.97
N VAL A 28 -5.67 24.99 16.79
CA VAL A 28 -6.73 25.90 17.26
C VAL A 28 -7.60 25.18 18.29
N PRO A 29 -7.54 25.56 19.59
CA PRO A 29 -8.30 24.89 20.64
C PRO A 29 -9.80 25.20 20.61
N SER A 30 -10.24 26.26 19.91
CA SER A 30 -11.65 26.56 19.67
C SER A 30 -11.84 27.25 18.32
N THR A 31 -12.65 26.66 17.43
CA THR A 31 -12.94 27.26 16.11
C THR A 31 -13.83 28.51 16.18
N ILE A 32 -14.42 28.81 17.35
CA ILE A 32 -15.08 30.09 17.64
C ILE A 32 -14.10 31.26 17.43
N GLU A 33 -12.83 31.10 17.85
CA GLU A 33 -11.81 32.16 17.82
C GLU A 33 -11.48 32.61 16.38
N ILE A 34 -11.73 31.73 15.40
CA ILE A 34 -11.51 31.97 13.98
C ILE A 34 -12.84 32.15 13.21
N GLY A 35 -13.97 32.15 13.91
CA GLY A 35 -15.31 32.28 13.34
C GLY A 35 -15.69 31.15 12.38
N ALA A 36 -15.26 29.92 12.67
CA ALA A 36 -15.51 28.71 11.88
C ALA A 36 -16.15 27.58 12.70
N GLN A 37 -16.83 27.92 13.80
CA GLN A 37 -17.51 26.96 14.67
C GLN A 37 -18.64 26.25 13.92
N ASP A 38 -18.58 24.92 13.84
CA ASP A 38 -19.67 24.07 13.33
C ASP A 38 -20.21 24.49 11.95
N ILE A 39 -19.32 24.95 11.06
CA ILE A 39 -19.69 25.32 9.68
C ILE A 39 -18.73 24.73 8.64
N ILE A 40 -17.75 23.92 9.04
CA ILE A 40 -16.71 23.44 8.13
C ILE A 40 -17.26 22.25 7.32
N SER A 41 -17.36 22.42 6.01
CA SER A 41 -17.95 21.44 5.09
C SER A 41 -16.97 20.86 4.08
N SER A 42 -15.86 21.56 3.78
CA SER A 42 -14.79 21.04 2.92
C SER A 42 -13.41 21.56 3.32
N ILE A 43 -12.35 20.80 3.01
CA ILE A 43 -11.01 20.99 3.56
C ILE A 43 -9.94 20.76 2.48
N LYS A 44 -8.92 21.62 2.42
CA LYS A 44 -7.68 21.39 1.66
C LYS A 44 -6.51 21.36 2.62
N ILE A 45 -5.61 20.40 2.46
CA ILE A 45 -4.44 20.24 3.32
C ILE A 45 -3.20 20.17 2.45
N TYR A 46 -2.36 21.19 2.54
CA TYR A 46 -1.11 21.30 1.80
C TYR A 46 0.08 20.96 2.69
N GLN A 47 1.11 20.38 2.09
CA GLN A 47 2.42 20.25 2.71
C GLN A 47 3.04 21.65 2.87
N GLY A 48 3.35 22.05 4.10
CA GLY A 48 4.03 23.31 4.39
C GLY A 48 5.55 23.20 4.25
N PRO A 49 6.29 24.33 4.34
CA PRO A 49 7.75 24.34 4.20
C PRO A 49 8.50 23.46 5.21
N GLY A 50 7.88 23.18 6.37
CA GLY A 50 8.44 22.31 7.40
C GLY A 50 8.07 20.82 7.28
N PHE A 51 7.29 20.42 6.26
CA PHE A 51 6.72 19.06 6.17
C PHE A 51 7.79 17.97 6.10
N ASN A 52 8.87 18.18 5.35
CA ASN A 52 9.94 17.20 5.16
C ASN A 52 10.63 16.76 6.46
N ALA A 53 10.58 17.58 7.51
CA ALA A 53 11.13 17.22 8.82
C ALA A 53 10.24 16.22 9.59
N SER A 54 9.01 15.98 9.15
CA SER A 54 8.07 15.04 9.75
C SER A 54 7.00 14.64 8.72
N PRO A 55 7.30 13.72 7.78
CA PRO A 55 6.47 13.42 6.60
C PRO A 55 5.10 12.79 6.92
N ASN A 56 4.83 12.48 8.20
CA ASN A 56 3.59 11.89 8.68
C ASN A 56 2.67 12.89 9.40
N TYR A 57 2.94 14.19 9.29
CA TYR A 57 2.12 15.22 9.92
C TYR A 57 0.70 15.22 9.36
N LYS A 58 -0.30 15.08 10.23
CA LYS A 58 -1.74 15.08 9.89
C LYS A 58 -2.47 16.16 10.65
N ALA A 59 -3.57 16.65 10.07
CA ALA A 59 -4.52 17.51 10.76
C ALA A 59 -5.59 16.64 11.43
N ILE A 60 -5.94 16.97 12.67
CA ILE A 60 -6.97 16.29 13.46
C ILE A 60 -8.06 17.31 13.74
N PHE A 61 -9.24 17.06 13.22
CA PHE A 61 -10.45 17.84 13.46
C PHE A 61 -11.25 17.14 14.56
N HIS A 62 -11.65 17.91 15.58
CA HIS A 62 -12.29 17.38 16.78
C HIS A 62 -13.70 17.94 16.93
N GLU A 63 -14.61 17.08 17.37
CA GLU A 63 -16.02 17.39 17.57
C GLU A 63 -16.25 18.41 18.69
N HIS A 64 -15.35 18.49 19.66
CA HIS A 64 -15.44 19.40 20.80
C HIS A 64 -14.20 20.29 20.91
N VAL A 65 -14.36 21.39 21.65
CA VAL A 65 -13.26 22.30 21.98
C VAL A 65 -12.16 21.58 22.77
N LYS A 66 -10.94 22.13 22.75
CA LYS A 66 -9.77 21.59 23.47
C LYS A 66 -9.42 20.15 23.07
N PHE A 67 -9.64 19.80 21.81
CA PHE A 67 -9.22 18.54 21.19
C PHE A 67 -9.92 17.28 21.75
N GLN A 68 -11.23 17.41 22.00
CA GLN A 68 -12.07 16.37 22.61
C GLN A 68 -13.16 15.87 21.64
N GLY A 69 -13.83 14.77 22.02
CA GLY A 69 -14.92 14.18 21.22
C GLY A 69 -14.42 13.29 20.09
N ARG A 70 -15.30 12.99 19.12
CA ARG A 70 -14.93 12.25 17.91
C ARG A 70 -13.87 13.00 17.11
N ARG A 71 -13.07 12.27 16.34
CA ARG A 71 -11.92 12.81 15.60
C ARG A 71 -11.98 12.42 14.13
N LEU A 72 -11.70 13.39 13.27
CA LEU A 72 -11.44 13.23 11.85
C LEU A 72 -9.97 13.58 11.60
N VAL A 73 -9.14 12.57 11.36
CA VAL A 73 -7.71 12.74 11.08
C VAL A 73 -7.49 12.69 9.58
N LEU A 74 -6.98 13.78 9.00
CA LEU A 74 -6.79 13.92 7.55
C LEU A 74 -5.31 14.16 7.23
N ALA A 75 -4.82 13.42 6.22
CA ALA A 75 -3.51 13.61 5.61
C ALA A 75 -3.53 14.78 4.62
N PRO A 76 -2.37 15.25 4.09
CA PRO A 76 -2.35 16.15 2.94
C PRO A 76 -3.24 15.64 1.81
N GLY A 77 -4.10 16.51 1.27
CA GLY A 77 -5.15 16.11 0.34
C GLY A 77 -6.29 17.12 0.20
N PHE A 78 -7.28 16.73 -0.59
CA PHE A 78 -8.44 17.54 -0.97
C PHE A 78 -9.73 16.82 -0.58
N TYR A 79 -10.51 17.42 0.31
CA TYR A 79 -11.70 16.82 0.92
C TYR A 79 -12.91 17.69 0.59
N PRO A 80 -13.59 17.44 -0.56
CA PRO A 80 -14.62 18.34 -1.09
C PRO A 80 -15.93 18.27 -0.30
N ASN A 81 -16.18 17.21 0.46
CA ASN A 81 -17.36 17.06 1.29
C ASN A 81 -17.07 16.13 2.46
N ILE A 82 -17.14 16.63 3.70
CA ILE A 82 -16.94 15.82 4.91
C ILE A 82 -18.24 15.39 5.60
N HIS A 83 -19.40 15.74 5.02
CA HIS A 83 -20.72 15.34 5.49
C HIS A 83 -21.10 13.93 5.03
N GLU A 84 -20.57 13.51 3.88
CA GLU A 84 -20.89 12.22 3.28
C GLU A 84 -19.98 11.11 3.84
N VAL A 85 -20.45 9.86 3.73
CA VAL A 85 -19.61 8.67 3.91
C VAL A 85 -18.41 8.82 2.97
N PRO A 86 -17.19 8.58 3.45
CA PRO A 86 -16.82 7.86 4.68
C PRO A 86 -16.59 8.72 5.94
N TYR A 87 -16.69 10.05 5.87
CA TYR A 87 -16.32 10.91 6.99
C TYR A 87 -17.43 11.12 7.99
N ASN A 88 -18.65 11.38 7.50
CA ASN A 88 -19.84 11.60 8.33
C ASN A 88 -19.56 12.49 9.56
N PHE A 89 -18.76 13.54 9.38
CA PHE A 89 -18.27 14.41 10.44
C PHE A 89 -18.96 15.77 10.35
N GLY A 90 -19.01 16.33 9.13
CA GLY A 90 -19.77 17.54 8.82
C GLY A 90 -19.48 18.74 9.72
N ASP A 91 -20.52 19.54 9.90
CA ASP A 91 -20.59 20.77 10.70
C ASP A 91 -20.54 20.52 12.21
N ALA A 92 -19.54 19.76 12.66
CA ALA A 92 -19.32 19.42 14.07
C ALA A 92 -17.91 19.83 14.56
N ILE A 93 -17.10 20.45 13.71
CA ILE A 93 -15.70 20.75 14.03
C ILE A 93 -15.60 21.96 14.98
N SER A 94 -15.15 21.68 16.19
CA SER A 94 -15.00 22.65 17.27
C SER A 94 -13.54 22.93 17.67
N SER A 95 -12.58 22.08 17.29
CA SER A 95 -11.15 22.36 17.44
C SER A 95 -10.29 21.58 16.44
N VAL A 96 -9.07 22.06 16.18
CA VAL A 96 -8.14 21.48 15.20
C VAL A 96 -6.76 21.34 15.80
N SER A 97 -6.15 20.17 15.75
CA SER A 97 -4.75 19.95 16.16
C SER A 97 -3.92 19.27 15.08
N PHE A 98 -2.61 19.22 15.28
CA PHE A 98 -1.67 18.59 14.34
C PHE A 98 -0.80 17.57 15.05
N SER A 99 -0.59 16.40 14.43
CA SER A 99 0.23 15.34 15.01
C SER A 99 0.94 14.49 13.94
N PRO A 100 2.21 14.10 14.15
CA PRO A 100 2.92 13.14 13.29
C PRO A 100 2.53 11.68 13.57
N ALA A 101 1.92 11.41 14.73
CA ALA A 101 1.67 10.06 15.24
C ALA A 101 0.19 9.65 15.15
N ALA A 102 -0.67 10.48 14.53
CA ALA A 102 -2.07 10.15 14.38
C ALA A 102 -2.27 9.15 13.23
N HIS A 103 -3.10 8.13 13.46
CA HIS A 103 -3.60 7.29 12.36
C HIS A 103 -4.69 8.08 11.61
N PRO A 104 -4.66 8.15 10.26
CA PRO A 104 -5.68 8.87 9.51
C PRO A 104 -7.05 8.22 9.77
N THR A 105 -8.10 9.03 9.88
CA THR A 105 -9.46 8.53 9.88
C THR A 105 -9.69 8.02 8.47
N PRO A 106 -9.95 6.71 8.30
CA PRO A 106 -10.13 6.16 6.98
C PRO A 106 -11.23 6.91 6.23
N PRO A 107 -11.05 7.10 4.92
CA PRO A 107 -9.88 6.80 4.13
C PRO A 107 -8.89 7.98 4.16
N GLU A 108 -7.62 7.63 4.31
CA GLU A 108 -6.53 8.44 3.76
C GLU A 108 -6.71 8.43 2.24
N TYR A 109 -6.82 9.58 1.56
CA TYR A 109 -7.12 9.56 0.12
C TYR A 109 -5.90 9.39 -0.78
N GLY A 110 -4.68 9.52 -0.24
CA GLY A 110 -3.42 9.39 -0.99
C GLY A 110 -3.56 9.81 -2.45
N THR A 111 -3.30 8.90 -3.38
CA THR A 111 -3.56 9.11 -4.80
C THR A 111 -4.94 8.60 -5.21
N ILE A 112 -5.64 9.39 -6.04
CA ILE A 112 -6.99 9.10 -6.52
C ILE A 112 -6.96 8.91 -8.05
N PRO A 113 -6.88 7.66 -8.56
CA PRO A 113 -6.82 7.39 -9.99
C PRO A 113 -8.16 7.69 -10.67
N VAL A 114 -9.28 7.32 -10.05
CA VAL A 114 -10.63 7.48 -10.57
C VAL A 114 -11.57 7.93 -9.46
N ILE A 115 -12.67 8.57 -9.85
CA ILE A 115 -13.79 8.90 -8.97
C ILE A 115 -14.97 8.07 -9.46
N ILE A 116 -15.49 7.20 -8.61
CA ILE A 116 -16.59 6.29 -8.93
C ILE A 116 -17.81 6.73 -8.14
N GLU A 117 -18.84 7.22 -8.81
CA GLU A 117 -20.15 7.51 -8.21
C GLU A 117 -21.08 6.33 -8.45
N VAL A 118 -21.60 5.74 -7.39
CA VAL A 118 -22.57 4.64 -7.44
C VAL A 118 -23.91 5.10 -6.91
N PHE A 119 -24.99 4.59 -7.51
CA PHE A 119 -26.35 5.01 -7.23
C PHE A 119 -27.23 3.80 -6.96
N ARG A 120 -28.11 3.94 -5.97
CA ARG A 120 -29.04 2.88 -5.59
C ARG A 120 -29.99 2.50 -6.73
N ASP A 121 -30.49 3.49 -7.45
CA ASP A 121 -31.48 3.29 -8.50
C ASP A 121 -30.85 3.47 -9.89
N ILE A 122 -31.62 3.13 -10.93
CA ILE A 122 -31.24 3.38 -12.32
C ILE A 122 -31.23 4.89 -12.64
N ASP A 123 -30.65 5.25 -13.78
CA ASP A 123 -30.54 6.61 -14.31
C ASP A 123 -29.90 7.62 -13.33
N PHE A 124 -29.02 7.13 -12.46
CA PHE A 124 -28.26 7.93 -11.48
C PHE A 124 -29.16 8.60 -10.43
N SER A 125 -30.20 7.89 -10.00
CA SER A 125 -31.15 8.34 -8.98
C SER A 125 -31.02 7.56 -7.67
N GLY A 126 -31.76 7.99 -6.65
CA GLY A 126 -31.69 7.40 -5.31
C GLY A 126 -30.45 7.82 -4.52
N GLN A 127 -30.09 7.02 -3.52
CA GLN A 127 -28.92 7.28 -2.68
C GLN A 127 -27.63 7.19 -3.52
N ARG A 128 -26.81 8.24 -3.47
CA ARG A 128 -25.51 8.35 -4.14
C ARG A 128 -24.38 8.12 -3.13
N ASN A 129 -23.36 7.38 -3.53
CA ASN A 129 -22.11 7.23 -2.79
C ASN A 129 -20.90 7.38 -3.72
N VAL A 130 -19.75 7.75 -3.16
CA VAL A 130 -18.52 7.97 -3.91
C VAL A 130 -17.43 7.02 -3.41
N ILE A 131 -16.84 6.26 -4.33
CA ILE A 131 -15.76 5.33 -4.09
C ILE A 131 -14.49 5.89 -4.76
N LEU A 132 -13.42 5.98 -3.98
CA LEU A 132 -12.14 6.57 -4.40
C LEU A 132 -10.96 5.60 -4.29
N ARG A 133 -11.17 4.43 -3.66
CA ARG A 133 -10.16 3.40 -3.37
C ARG A 133 -10.80 2.01 -3.44
N ASP A 134 -9.96 0.99 -3.34
CA ASP A 134 -10.42 -0.38 -3.12
C ASP A 134 -11.34 -0.46 -1.90
N VAL A 135 -12.37 -1.27 -2.02
CA VAL A 135 -13.34 -1.54 -0.95
C VAL A 135 -13.51 -3.05 -0.88
N SER A 136 -12.91 -3.67 0.14
CA SER A 136 -13.03 -5.11 0.39
C SER A 136 -14.43 -5.51 0.84
N SER A 137 -15.16 -4.63 1.51
CA SER A 137 -16.55 -4.87 1.89
C SER A 137 -17.36 -3.60 1.74
N MET A 138 -18.32 -3.60 0.82
CA MET A 138 -19.15 -2.43 0.56
C MET A 138 -20.02 -2.06 1.79
N PHE A 139 -20.32 -3.04 2.67
CA PHE A 139 -20.94 -2.78 3.97
C PHE A 139 -20.18 -1.72 4.79
N GLU A 140 -18.85 -1.66 4.71
CA GLU A 140 -18.02 -0.69 5.44
C GLU A 140 -18.30 0.76 5.03
N ILE A 141 -18.81 0.96 3.81
CA ILE A 141 -19.19 2.26 3.27
C ILE A 141 -20.71 2.39 3.10
N GLY A 142 -21.49 1.55 3.79
CA GLY A 142 -22.94 1.68 3.91
C GLY A 142 -23.75 1.40 2.64
N ILE A 143 -23.16 0.70 1.67
CA ILE A 143 -23.83 0.26 0.44
C ILE A 143 -23.54 -1.23 0.28
N ASN A 144 -24.54 -2.09 0.12
CA ASN A 144 -24.25 -3.48 -0.23
C ASN A 144 -25.38 -3.99 -1.10
N ASP A 145 -25.06 -4.66 -2.21
CA ASP A 145 -26.04 -5.33 -3.07
C ASP A 145 -27.23 -4.42 -3.43
N THR A 146 -26.92 -3.15 -3.68
CA THR A 146 -27.92 -2.09 -3.91
C THR A 146 -27.55 -1.17 -5.07
N ILE A 147 -26.44 -1.42 -5.76
CA ILE A 147 -25.96 -0.53 -6.83
C ILE A 147 -26.63 -0.92 -8.15
N SER A 148 -27.40 0.02 -8.72
CA SER A 148 -28.10 -0.17 -10.00
C SER A 148 -27.56 0.71 -11.15
N SER A 149 -26.86 1.82 -10.84
CA SER A 149 -26.19 2.64 -11.86
C SER A 149 -24.88 3.25 -11.35
N VAL A 150 -23.96 3.55 -12.28
CA VAL A 150 -22.60 4.01 -11.95
C VAL A 150 -22.07 5.04 -12.93
N ARG A 151 -21.34 6.03 -12.42
CA ARG A 151 -20.50 6.95 -13.20
C ARG A 151 -19.06 6.82 -12.73
N ILE A 152 -18.14 6.71 -13.69
CA ILE A 152 -16.71 6.64 -13.42
C ILE A 152 -16.07 7.76 -14.21
N GLN A 153 -15.27 8.58 -13.54
CA GLN A 153 -14.48 9.61 -14.20
C GLN A 153 -13.03 9.55 -13.72
N ARG A 154 -12.14 10.18 -14.48
CA ARG A 154 -10.75 10.33 -14.06
C ARG A 154 -10.67 11.09 -12.74
N GLY A 155 -9.83 10.58 -11.85
CA GLY A 155 -9.36 11.30 -10.67
C GLY A 155 -8.16 12.20 -11.02
N PRO A 156 -7.73 13.04 -10.08
CA PRO A 156 -6.58 13.92 -10.25
C PRO A 156 -5.27 13.17 -10.55
N ASN A 157 -5.19 11.89 -10.20
CA ASN A 157 -4.02 11.03 -10.35
C ASN A 157 -4.25 9.95 -11.41
N PHE A 158 -5.09 10.18 -12.43
CA PHE A 158 -5.38 9.15 -13.42
C PHE A 158 -4.12 8.69 -14.17
N PRO A 159 -3.82 7.37 -14.21
CA PRO A 159 -2.64 6.83 -14.89
C PRO A 159 -2.72 7.00 -16.41
N PHE A 160 -1.59 7.31 -17.05
CA PHE A 160 -1.52 7.46 -18.51
C PHE A 160 -1.88 6.19 -19.27
N SER A 161 -1.61 5.01 -18.69
CA SER A 161 -1.92 3.71 -19.31
C SER A 161 -3.40 3.31 -19.17
N GLY A 162 -4.18 4.03 -18.36
CA GLY A 162 -5.57 3.70 -18.05
C GLY A 162 -5.73 3.01 -16.69
N CYS A 163 -6.98 2.74 -16.32
CA CYS A 163 -7.33 2.17 -15.02
C CYS A 163 -8.42 1.12 -15.20
N HIS A 164 -8.26 -0.04 -14.58
CA HIS A 164 -9.33 -1.02 -14.44
C HIS A 164 -10.10 -0.77 -13.14
N ILE A 165 -11.41 -1.03 -13.19
CA ILE A 165 -12.33 -0.99 -12.07
C ILE A 165 -13.06 -2.34 -12.08
N LEU A 166 -12.76 -3.17 -11.09
CA LEU A 166 -13.23 -4.53 -10.98
C LEU A 166 -14.27 -4.59 -9.86
N PHE A 167 -15.53 -4.82 -10.21
CA PHE A 167 -16.61 -5.02 -9.24
C PHE A 167 -16.80 -6.51 -8.99
N TYR A 168 -17.07 -6.89 -7.75
CA TYR A 168 -17.17 -8.29 -7.32
C TYR A 168 -18.50 -8.57 -6.66
N GLU A 169 -18.98 -9.81 -6.86
CA GLU A 169 -20.29 -10.23 -6.33
C GLU A 169 -20.24 -10.56 -4.83
N HIS A 170 -19.04 -10.81 -4.30
CA HIS A 170 -18.82 -11.09 -2.89
C HIS A 170 -17.85 -10.09 -2.29
N VAL A 171 -17.82 -10.04 -0.95
CA VAL A 171 -16.79 -9.31 -0.21
C VAL A 171 -15.41 -9.90 -0.50
N ASN A 172 -14.36 -9.17 -0.14
CA ASN A 172 -12.96 -9.54 -0.27
C ASN A 172 -12.53 -9.87 -1.70
N PHE A 173 -13.13 -9.24 -2.70
CA PHE A 173 -12.78 -9.37 -4.12
C PHE A 173 -13.03 -10.77 -4.68
N GLU A 174 -14.07 -11.45 -4.19
CA GLU A 174 -14.40 -12.82 -4.56
C GLU A 174 -15.62 -12.94 -5.49
N GLY A 175 -15.77 -14.15 -6.03
CA GLY A 175 -16.88 -14.53 -6.91
C GLY A 175 -16.68 -14.02 -8.35
N ARG A 176 -17.78 -13.97 -9.11
CA ARG A 176 -17.79 -13.35 -10.43
C ARG A 176 -17.33 -11.89 -10.33
N ARG A 177 -16.76 -11.39 -11.42
CA ARG A 177 -16.39 -9.97 -11.57
C ARG A 177 -16.97 -9.28 -12.80
N LEU A 178 -17.29 -7.99 -12.67
CA LEU A 178 -17.54 -7.06 -13.76
C LEU A 178 -16.31 -6.16 -13.94
N ASN A 179 -15.73 -6.19 -15.14
CA ASN A 179 -14.55 -5.41 -15.47
C ASN A 179 -14.96 -4.18 -16.27
N LEU A 180 -14.82 -3.01 -15.66
CA LEU A 180 -14.91 -1.72 -16.34
C LEU A 180 -13.51 -1.14 -16.50
N SER A 181 -13.27 -0.39 -17.57
CA SER A 181 -11.95 0.18 -17.84
C SER A 181 -12.09 1.57 -18.42
N LEU A 182 -11.26 2.50 -17.93
CA LEU A 182 -11.03 3.77 -18.59
C LEU A 182 -9.65 3.71 -19.24
N ASN A 183 -9.59 3.85 -20.56
CA ASN A 183 -8.31 3.95 -21.26
C ASN A 183 -7.76 5.40 -21.24
N SER A 184 -6.55 5.56 -21.76
CA SER A 184 -5.83 6.83 -21.82
C SER A 184 -6.53 7.97 -22.58
N ARG A 185 -7.58 7.68 -23.36
CA ARG A 185 -8.39 8.65 -24.11
C ARG A 185 -9.79 8.90 -23.53
N GLU A 186 -10.27 8.02 -22.66
CA GLU A 186 -11.59 8.13 -22.04
C GLU A 186 -11.55 8.93 -20.73
N PHE A 187 -12.30 10.03 -20.67
CA PHE A 187 -12.37 10.88 -19.47
C PHE A 187 -13.43 10.43 -18.46
N GLN A 188 -14.47 9.78 -18.95
CA GLN A 188 -15.57 9.27 -18.15
C GLN A 188 -16.25 8.10 -18.84
N MET A 189 -16.93 7.28 -18.05
CA MET A 189 -17.79 6.19 -18.46
C MET A 189 -19.00 6.18 -17.54
N SER A 190 -20.17 5.80 -18.06
CA SER A 190 -21.38 5.75 -17.23
C SER A 190 -22.34 4.66 -17.69
N PHE A 191 -22.92 3.94 -16.74
CA PHE A 191 -23.97 2.96 -16.97
C PHE A 191 -25.22 3.39 -16.22
N ARG A 192 -26.26 3.75 -16.97
CA ARG A 192 -27.56 4.16 -16.43
C ARG A 192 -28.32 3.00 -15.79
N ASN A 193 -28.05 1.77 -16.20
CA ASN A 193 -28.69 0.58 -15.67
C ASN A 193 -27.75 -0.61 -15.81
N LEU A 194 -27.19 -1.11 -14.70
CA LEU A 194 -26.28 -2.26 -14.71
C LEU A 194 -26.97 -3.57 -15.15
N ARG A 195 -28.30 -3.68 -15.03
CA ARG A 195 -29.07 -4.82 -15.55
C ARG A 195 -29.11 -4.87 -17.07
N SER A 196 -28.82 -3.75 -17.74
CA SER A 196 -28.79 -3.69 -19.21
C SER A 196 -27.47 -4.21 -19.80
N LEU A 197 -26.47 -4.47 -18.96
CA LEU A 197 -25.26 -5.16 -19.39
C LEU A 197 -25.58 -6.59 -19.84
N PRO A 198 -24.79 -7.19 -20.75
CA PRO A 198 -24.95 -8.58 -21.15
C PRO A 198 -25.07 -9.50 -19.92
N HIS A 199 -25.82 -10.61 -20.01
CA HIS A 199 -26.09 -11.47 -18.84
C HIS A 199 -24.82 -12.01 -18.16
N SER A 200 -23.73 -12.17 -18.91
CA SER A 200 -22.40 -12.53 -18.39
C SER A 200 -21.72 -11.43 -17.54
N GLN A 201 -22.31 -10.23 -17.51
CA GLN A 201 -21.82 -9.00 -16.88
C GLN A 201 -22.91 -8.29 -16.06
N SER A 202 -24.09 -8.90 -15.88
CA SER A 202 -25.16 -8.31 -15.07
C SER A 202 -24.80 -8.40 -13.59
N PHE A 203 -24.50 -7.25 -13.00
CA PHE A 203 -24.03 -7.09 -11.61
C PHE A 203 -24.94 -6.20 -10.75
N SER A 204 -26.08 -5.75 -11.29
CA SER A 204 -26.99 -4.89 -10.53
C SER A 204 -27.38 -5.54 -9.22
N ASP A 205 -27.31 -4.78 -8.14
CA ASP A 205 -27.78 -5.16 -6.81
C ASP A 205 -27.12 -6.43 -6.24
N ILE A 206 -25.92 -6.75 -6.69
CA ILE A 206 -25.10 -7.85 -6.14
C ILE A 206 -23.62 -7.45 -5.96
N ILE A 207 -23.31 -6.15 -5.99
CA ILE A 207 -21.93 -5.66 -5.81
C ILE A 207 -21.62 -5.57 -4.32
N SER A 208 -20.63 -6.34 -3.88
CA SER A 208 -20.20 -6.46 -2.49
C SER A 208 -18.75 -6.03 -2.23
N SER A 209 -17.90 -5.96 -3.27
CA SER A 209 -16.55 -5.37 -3.17
C SER A 209 -16.05 -4.83 -4.52
N LEU A 210 -14.96 -4.04 -4.48
CA LEU A 210 -14.40 -3.37 -5.66
C LEU A 210 -12.89 -3.18 -5.55
N LYS A 211 -12.18 -3.48 -6.64
CA LYS A 211 -10.77 -3.12 -6.85
C LYS A 211 -10.61 -2.04 -7.92
N ILE A 212 -9.75 -1.09 -7.64
CA ILE A 212 -9.26 -0.07 -8.55
C ILE A 212 -7.81 -0.43 -8.88
N VAL A 213 -7.54 -0.69 -10.16
CA VAL A 213 -6.22 -1.13 -10.62
C VAL A 213 -5.66 -0.10 -11.60
N PRO A 214 -4.87 0.87 -11.12
CA PRO A 214 -4.18 1.82 -11.99
C PRO A 214 -3.10 1.10 -12.80
N LEU A 215 -3.16 1.21 -14.12
CA LEU A 215 -2.22 0.50 -14.99
C LEU A 215 -0.89 1.24 -15.03
N GLY A 216 0.19 0.47 -15.00
CA GLY A 216 1.55 0.98 -14.93
C GLY A 216 2.56 -0.11 -15.23
N VAL A 217 3.80 0.33 -15.43
CA VAL A 217 4.97 -0.53 -15.57
C VAL A 217 5.78 -0.40 -14.29
N PHE A 218 6.09 -1.53 -13.66
CA PHE A 218 6.79 -1.60 -12.38
C PHE A 218 8.12 -2.32 -12.56
N ARG A 219 9.19 -1.72 -12.05
CA ARG A 219 10.51 -2.34 -12.03
C ARG A 219 10.74 -3.04 -10.71
N VAL A 220 11.06 -4.33 -10.77
CA VAL A 220 11.24 -5.20 -9.62
C VAL A 220 12.68 -5.69 -9.59
N LEU A 221 13.40 -5.41 -8.50
CA LEU A 221 14.69 -6.01 -8.21
C LEU A 221 14.46 -7.29 -7.41
N ILE A 222 14.76 -8.44 -7.98
CA ILE A 222 14.73 -9.73 -7.30
C ILE A 222 16.11 -9.95 -6.70
N VAL A 223 16.19 -10.05 -5.37
CA VAL A 223 17.44 -10.25 -4.63
C VAL A 223 17.48 -11.66 -4.08
N VAL A 224 18.39 -12.46 -4.64
CA VAL A 224 18.57 -13.87 -4.32
C VAL A 224 19.82 -14.07 -3.49
N SER A 225 19.68 -14.79 -2.37
CA SER A 225 20.81 -15.14 -1.51
C SER A 225 20.88 -16.63 -1.23
N ASP A 226 19.75 -17.31 -1.13
CA ASP A 226 19.70 -18.77 -1.15
C ASP A 226 19.21 -19.24 -2.53
N SER A 227 20.02 -20.02 -3.24
CA SER A 227 19.70 -20.52 -4.59
C SER A 227 18.64 -21.63 -4.62
N LEU A 228 18.18 -22.12 -3.46
CA LEU A 228 17.09 -23.10 -3.39
C LEU A 228 15.70 -22.48 -3.60
N THR A 229 15.57 -21.16 -3.47
CA THR A 229 14.29 -20.48 -3.69
C THR A 229 13.80 -20.62 -5.14
N GLY A 230 12.53 -20.99 -5.30
CA GLY A 230 11.86 -21.00 -6.61
C GLY A 230 11.25 -19.65 -7.03
N GLU A 231 11.31 -18.62 -6.19
CA GLU A 231 10.65 -17.32 -6.42
C GLU A 231 11.10 -16.59 -7.70
N PRO A 232 12.40 -16.53 -8.06
CA PRO A 232 12.85 -15.83 -9.25
C PRO A 232 12.18 -16.35 -10.53
N ALA A 233 12.08 -17.67 -10.69
CA ALA A 233 11.46 -18.29 -11.85
C ALA A 233 9.96 -17.98 -11.93
N VAL A 234 9.27 -17.95 -10.78
CA VAL A 234 7.85 -17.54 -10.72
C VAL A 234 7.71 -16.08 -11.13
N LEU A 235 8.45 -15.16 -10.48
CA LEU A 235 8.36 -13.73 -10.73
C LEU A 235 8.69 -13.37 -12.18
N GLU A 236 9.79 -13.88 -12.73
CA GLU A 236 10.22 -13.58 -14.11
C GLU A 236 9.21 -14.08 -15.16
N SER A 237 8.39 -15.09 -14.84
CA SER A 237 7.30 -15.53 -15.71
C SER A 237 6.10 -14.57 -15.74
N LEU A 238 5.95 -13.73 -14.70
CA LEU A 238 4.84 -12.80 -14.51
C LEU A 238 5.13 -11.43 -15.12
N THR A 239 5.25 -11.36 -16.45
CA THR A 239 5.50 -10.08 -17.16
C THR A 239 4.25 -9.19 -17.26
N SER A 240 3.06 -9.77 -17.19
CA SER A 240 1.79 -9.06 -17.10
C SER A 240 0.80 -9.80 -16.21
N LEU A 241 0.16 -9.09 -15.28
CA LEU A 241 -0.85 -9.64 -14.38
C LEU A 241 -1.94 -8.60 -14.13
N GLU A 242 -3.20 -8.93 -14.46
CA GLU A 242 -4.36 -8.02 -14.29
C GLU A 242 -4.17 -6.62 -14.91
N GLY A 243 -3.42 -6.54 -16.02
CA GLY A 243 -3.11 -5.29 -16.73
C GLY A 243 -1.91 -4.51 -16.18
N LEU A 244 -1.32 -4.95 -15.08
CA LEU A 244 -0.05 -4.43 -14.57
C LEU A 244 1.10 -5.08 -15.36
N GLU A 245 2.13 -4.30 -15.70
CA GLU A 245 3.32 -4.80 -16.40
C GLU A 245 4.53 -4.76 -15.48
N PHE A 246 5.37 -5.80 -15.54
CA PHE A 246 6.53 -5.94 -14.67
C PHE A 246 7.82 -6.15 -15.46
N GLN A 247 8.87 -5.45 -15.02
CA GLN A 247 10.23 -5.56 -15.55
C GLN A 247 11.16 -6.00 -14.42
N TYR A 248 11.82 -7.13 -14.62
CA TYR A 248 12.64 -7.75 -13.57
C TYR A 248 14.12 -7.50 -13.81
N THR A 249 14.86 -7.39 -12.70
CA THR A 249 16.31 -7.55 -12.66
C THR A 249 16.62 -8.46 -11.50
N THR A 250 17.28 -9.57 -11.76
CA THR A 250 17.65 -10.55 -10.74
C THR A 250 19.12 -10.40 -10.41
N VAL A 251 19.44 -10.31 -9.12
CA VAL A 251 20.81 -10.24 -8.60
C VAL A 251 21.02 -11.32 -7.55
N PHE A 252 22.19 -11.93 -7.57
CA PHE A 252 22.65 -12.83 -6.52
C PHE A 252 23.57 -12.02 -5.61
N ILE A 253 23.40 -12.08 -4.29
CA ILE A 253 24.21 -11.28 -3.35
C ILE A 253 25.02 -12.14 -2.37
N ASN A 254 24.78 -13.46 -2.36
CA ASN A 254 25.56 -14.42 -1.58
C ASN A 254 26.59 -15.11 -2.48
N ASP A 255 27.87 -14.89 -2.19
CA ASP A 255 28.99 -15.49 -2.91
C ASP A 255 29.48 -16.81 -2.29
N ASN A 256 28.92 -17.24 -1.16
CA ASN A 256 29.34 -18.45 -0.47
C ASN A 256 28.58 -19.71 -0.97
N PRO A 257 29.21 -20.59 -1.77
CA PRO A 257 28.54 -21.79 -2.28
C PRO A 257 28.22 -22.81 -1.18
N ASP A 258 28.96 -22.80 -0.06
CA ASP A 258 28.69 -23.69 1.09
C ASP A 258 27.43 -23.25 1.85
N ASN A 259 27.03 -22.00 1.69
CA ASN A 259 25.78 -21.42 2.19
C ASN A 259 24.82 -21.10 1.04
N ARG A 260 24.72 -22.00 0.05
CA ARG A 260 23.73 -21.93 -1.05
C ARG A 260 23.84 -20.71 -1.98
N GLY A 261 24.94 -19.95 -1.92
CA GLY A 261 25.23 -18.83 -2.81
C GLY A 261 25.78 -19.22 -4.18
N ASP A 262 26.05 -18.22 -5.02
CA ASP A 262 26.69 -18.38 -6.34
C ASP A 262 27.85 -17.39 -6.52
N ALA A 263 29.05 -17.83 -6.12
CA ALA A 263 30.29 -17.05 -6.21
C ALA A 263 30.58 -16.44 -7.59
N ARG A 264 30.05 -17.01 -8.68
CA ARG A 264 30.35 -16.56 -10.05
C ARG A 264 29.49 -15.37 -10.48
N ASN A 265 28.29 -15.26 -9.91
CA ASN A 265 27.28 -14.27 -10.28
C ASN A 265 26.97 -13.31 -9.13
N ALA A 266 27.49 -13.57 -7.93
CA ALA A 266 27.29 -12.73 -6.78
C ALA A 266 27.81 -11.30 -6.99
N THR A 267 27.02 -10.32 -6.57
CA THR A 267 27.36 -8.91 -6.56
C THR A 267 26.96 -8.30 -5.23
N LYS A 268 27.65 -7.24 -4.84
CA LYS A 268 27.26 -6.41 -3.70
C LYS A 268 25.97 -5.67 -4.01
N LEU A 269 25.03 -5.64 -3.07
CA LEU A 269 23.77 -4.92 -3.26
C LEU A 269 24.00 -3.40 -3.37
N SER A 270 25.02 -2.88 -2.68
CA SER A 270 25.48 -1.48 -2.80
C SER A 270 25.95 -1.08 -4.21
N ASN A 271 26.26 -2.03 -5.08
CA ASN A 271 26.58 -1.75 -6.48
C ASN A 271 25.33 -1.49 -7.34
N ILE A 272 24.13 -1.76 -6.81
CA ILE A 272 22.86 -1.60 -7.50
C ILE A 272 22.23 -0.28 -7.09
N LEU A 273 21.87 0.55 -8.07
CA LEU A 273 21.17 1.80 -7.81
C LEU A 273 19.69 1.50 -7.50
N LEU A 274 19.35 1.32 -6.22
CA LEU A 274 18.00 0.93 -5.78
C LEU A 274 16.89 1.89 -6.26
N SER A 275 17.21 3.16 -6.52
CA SER A 275 16.25 4.14 -7.06
C SER A 275 15.79 3.87 -8.51
N ASP A 276 16.41 2.91 -9.21
CA ASP A 276 15.97 2.47 -10.52
C ASP A 276 14.75 1.54 -10.47
N PHE A 277 14.36 1.09 -9.28
CA PHE A 277 13.29 0.14 -9.04
C PHE A 277 12.10 0.78 -8.32
N ASP A 278 10.94 0.14 -8.44
CA ASP A 278 9.72 0.46 -7.68
C ASP A 278 9.59 -0.48 -6.46
N ILE A 279 10.01 -1.75 -6.65
CA ILE A 279 9.89 -2.83 -5.68
C ILE A 279 11.24 -3.54 -5.57
N ILE A 280 11.67 -3.82 -4.34
CA ILE A 280 12.75 -4.76 -4.04
C ILE A 280 12.09 -6.00 -3.43
N TRP A 281 12.42 -7.17 -3.97
CA TRP A 281 11.90 -8.45 -3.54
C TRP A 281 13.06 -9.30 -3.02
N PHE A 282 13.20 -9.39 -1.70
CA PHE A 282 14.07 -10.38 -1.08
C PHE A 282 13.35 -11.73 -1.10
N THR A 283 13.94 -12.70 -1.79
CA THR A 283 13.42 -14.08 -1.82
C THR A 283 13.60 -14.75 -0.45
N TRP A 284 13.13 -15.99 -0.32
CA TRP A 284 13.40 -16.82 0.84
C TRP A 284 14.88 -16.76 1.26
N ASN A 285 15.10 -16.40 2.53
CA ASN A 285 16.39 -16.13 3.17
C ASN A 285 17.29 -15.08 2.49
N GLY A 286 16.68 -14.16 1.73
CA GLY A 286 17.37 -13.09 1.00
C GLY A 286 18.25 -12.20 1.88
N PRO A 287 17.78 -11.65 3.01
CA PRO A 287 18.62 -10.74 3.80
C PRO A 287 19.73 -11.43 4.62
N GLY A 288 19.59 -12.72 4.93
CA GLY A 288 20.55 -13.49 5.74
C GLY A 288 20.11 -14.94 5.96
N HIS A 289 21.09 -15.83 6.13
CA HIS A 289 20.93 -17.27 6.27
C HIS A 289 22.14 -17.93 6.93
N ASP A 290 21.93 -18.95 7.78
CA ASP A 290 22.98 -19.88 8.26
C ASP A 290 24.26 -19.17 8.75
N GLY A 291 24.10 -18.16 9.60
CA GLY A 291 25.19 -17.41 10.23
C GLY A 291 25.69 -16.22 9.42
N GLU A 292 25.21 -16.01 8.20
CA GLU A 292 25.66 -14.92 7.31
C GLU A 292 24.57 -13.87 7.07
N TYR A 293 25.01 -12.62 6.92
CA TYR A 293 24.15 -11.48 6.69
C TYR A 293 24.56 -10.77 5.41
N PHE A 294 23.70 -10.83 4.40
CA PHE A 294 24.10 -10.52 3.01
C PHE A 294 23.89 -9.06 2.60
N VAL A 295 23.15 -8.29 3.39
CA VAL A 295 22.74 -6.91 3.03
C VAL A 295 23.41 -5.83 3.87
N GLU A 296 24.46 -6.18 4.61
CA GLU A 296 25.24 -5.24 5.46
C GLU A 296 25.75 -4.03 4.68
N ASP A 297 26.12 -4.23 3.40
CA ASP A 297 26.68 -3.19 2.57
C ASP A 297 25.64 -2.19 2.04
N ALA A 298 24.34 -2.45 2.22
CA ALA A 298 23.25 -1.66 1.63
C ALA A 298 22.12 -1.30 2.62
N GLU A 299 22.30 -1.47 3.94
CA GLU A 299 21.25 -1.25 4.95
C GLU A 299 20.63 0.16 4.87
N GLU A 300 21.47 1.19 4.78
CA GLU A 300 21.03 2.59 4.73
C GLU A 300 20.37 2.92 3.40
N GLU A 301 20.86 2.37 2.30
CA GLU A 301 20.30 2.50 0.96
C GLU A 301 18.90 1.89 0.90
N ILE A 302 18.68 0.72 1.51
CA ILE A 302 17.36 0.08 1.61
C ILE A 302 16.40 0.95 2.44
N LYS A 303 16.84 1.42 3.62
CA LYS A 303 16.03 2.32 4.46
C LYS A 303 15.69 3.63 3.75
N ASP A 304 16.59 4.16 2.95
CA ASP A 304 16.37 5.38 2.17
C ASP A 304 15.47 5.15 0.96
N PHE A 305 15.61 4.02 0.27
CA PHE A 305 14.73 3.58 -0.81
C PHE A 305 13.27 3.54 -0.33
N VAL A 306 13.00 2.85 0.78
CA VAL A 306 11.64 2.77 1.33
C VAL A 306 11.16 4.14 1.81
N ARG A 307 12.01 4.91 2.51
CA ARG A 307 11.66 6.26 2.98
C ARG A 307 11.21 7.18 1.84
N LYS A 308 11.78 7.01 0.65
CA LYS A 308 11.49 7.79 -0.57
C LYS A 308 10.32 7.23 -1.41
N GLY A 309 9.59 6.23 -0.91
CA GLY A 309 8.39 5.70 -1.56
C GLY A 309 8.57 4.32 -2.21
N GLY A 310 9.75 3.72 -2.14
CA GLY A 310 9.98 2.35 -2.60
C GLY A 310 9.28 1.31 -1.72
N ILE A 311 9.02 0.13 -2.30
CA ILE A 311 8.38 -0.99 -1.60
C ILE A 311 9.40 -2.12 -1.43
N VAL A 312 9.58 -2.60 -0.21
CA VAL A 312 10.39 -3.80 0.04
C VAL A 312 9.48 -4.94 0.45
N TRP A 313 9.60 -6.04 -0.26
CA TRP A 313 9.12 -7.35 0.16
C TRP A 313 10.27 -8.17 0.73
N ALA A 314 10.01 -8.89 1.81
CA ALA A 314 10.84 -10.01 2.23
C ALA A 314 9.99 -11.24 2.47
N SER A 315 10.30 -12.30 1.72
CA SER A 315 9.95 -13.67 2.11
C SER A 315 10.72 -14.05 3.39
N ALA A 316 10.53 -15.27 3.91
CA ALA A 316 11.10 -15.67 5.21
C ALA A 316 12.61 -15.36 5.32
N MET A 317 13.05 -15.11 6.55
CA MET A 317 14.45 -14.84 6.88
C MET A 317 14.82 -15.71 8.06
N ASP A 318 16.07 -16.16 8.12
CA ASP A 318 16.58 -16.96 9.23
C ASP A 318 16.87 -16.09 10.48
N ASN A 319 16.69 -16.66 11.66
CA ASN A 319 17.04 -16.04 12.93
C ASN A 319 18.50 -16.29 13.37
N HIS A 320 19.20 -17.20 12.71
CA HIS A 320 20.56 -17.61 13.05
C HIS A 320 21.60 -16.76 12.30
N ILE A 321 21.93 -15.57 12.80
CA ILE A 321 22.97 -14.71 12.20
C ILE A 321 24.14 -14.53 13.18
N ILE A 322 25.37 -14.81 12.73
CA ILE A 322 26.58 -14.64 13.54
C ILE A 322 27.07 -13.20 13.39
N ARG A 323 27.30 -12.51 14.50
CA ARG A 323 27.80 -11.12 14.46
C ARG A 323 29.28 -11.10 14.02
N PRO A 324 29.70 -10.14 13.18
CA PRO A 324 31.10 -10.02 12.77
C PRO A 324 32.07 -9.67 13.91
N ASP A 325 31.56 -9.26 15.08
CA ASP A 325 32.36 -8.71 16.17
C ASP A 325 33.27 -9.73 16.86
N GLY A 326 33.07 -11.03 16.66
CA GLY A 326 33.90 -12.10 17.21
C GLY A 326 33.91 -12.20 18.74
N VAL A 327 33.13 -11.36 19.44
CA VAL A 327 33.05 -11.30 20.91
C VAL A 327 31.80 -12.03 21.40
N ASN A 328 30.71 -12.02 20.62
CA ASN A 328 29.43 -12.66 20.97
C ASN A 328 29.13 -13.88 20.09
N ILE A 329 30.07 -14.83 20.05
CA ILE A 329 30.05 -16.03 19.19
C ILE A 329 29.19 -17.19 19.70
N THR A 330 28.59 -17.10 20.88
CA THR A 330 27.94 -18.26 21.53
C THR A 330 26.42 -18.32 21.38
N GLU A 331 25.77 -17.24 20.93
CA GLU A 331 24.33 -17.25 20.62
C GLU A 331 24.08 -16.46 19.33
N PRO A 332 23.77 -17.13 18.22
CA PRO A 332 23.31 -16.47 17.00
C PRO A 332 22.12 -15.58 17.31
N THR A 333 22.11 -14.35 16.81
CA THR A 333 20.98 -13.43 16.98
C THR A 333 20.56 -12.90 15.64
N TRP A 334 19.26 -12.87 15.38
CA TRP A 334 18.72 -12.20 14.20
C TRP A 334 19.32 -10.78 14.02
N ARG A 335 19.67 -10.45 12.78
CA ARG A 335 20.13 -9.12 12.37
C ARG A 335 19.22 -8.59 11.26
N GLY A 336 18.70 -7.38 11.41
CA GLY A 336 17.69 -6.82 10.52
C GLY A 336 17.83 -5.32 10.30
N ASP A 337 19.05 -4.79 10.34
CA ASP A 337 19.34 -3.34 10.30
C ASP A 337 18.95 -2.65 8.97
N TRP A 338 18.63 -3.46 7.95
CA TRP A 338 17.98 -3.05 6.70
C TRP A 338 16.52 -2.57 6.89
N MET A 339 15.91 -2.91 8.03
CA MET A 339 14.66 -2.33 8.55
C MET A 339 14.99 -1.30 9.64
N PRO A 340 14.09 -0.33 9.94
CA PRO A 340 14.31 0.67 10.99
C PRO A 340 14.08 0.10 12.42
N VAL A 341 14.78 -0.99 12.76
CA VAL A 341 14.59 -1.77 13.99
C VAL A 341 14.88 -1.01 15.29
N ASP A 342 15.69 0.05 15.19
CA ASP A 342 16.01 0.98 16.28
C ASP A 342 14.79 1.80 16.71
N ARG A 343 13.88 2.08 15.77
CA ARG A 343 12.64 2.84 16.00
C ARG A 343 11.42 1.94 16.10
N HIS A 344 11.43 0.86 15.33
CA HIS A 344 10.35 -0.08 15.20
C HIS A 344 10.87 -1.49 15.49
N PRO A 345 10.96 -1.89 16.78
CA PRO A 345 11.54 -3.16 17.13
C PRO A 345 10.73 -4.33 16.56
N ILE A 346 11.42 -5.23 15.88
CA ILE A 346 10.93 -6.51 15.39
C ILE A 346 12.10 -7.49 15.42
N LYS A 347 11.83 -8.79 15.42
CA LYS A 347 12.88 -9.81 15.25
C LYS A 347 12.31 -11.04 14.57
N VAL A 348 13.16 -11.85 13.97
CA VAL A 348 12.78 -13.19 13.50
C VAL A 348 13.04 -14.21 14.62
N ILE A 349 12.16 -15.22 14.72
CA ILE A 349 12.39 -16.40 15.55
C ILE A 349 12.30 -17.67 14.69
N ASN A 350 13.03 -18.70 15.13
CA ASN A 350 12.94 -20.02 14.56
C ASN A 350 11.53 -20.60 14.78
N SER A 351 10.90 -21.09 13.73
CA SER A 351 9.59 -21.72 13.85
C SER A 351 9.33 -22.78 12.79
N GLU A 352 8.54 -23.79 13.17
CA GLU A 352 7.97 -24.74 12.23
C GLU A 352 6.74 -24.16 11.50
N ASP A 353 6.29 -24.89 10.49
CA ASP A 353 5.07 -24.58 9.75
C ASP A 353 3.83 -24.50 10.66
N SER A 354 2.87 -23.64 10.31
CA SER A 354 1.65 -23.42 11.09
C SER A 354 0.52 -22.89 10.23
N ASN A 355 -0.71 -23.27 10.60
CA ASN A 355 -1.91 -22.71 10.01
C ASN A 355 -1.99 -21.20 10.26
N LEU A 356 -2.69 -20.51 9.37
CA LEU A 356 -2.74 -19.06 9.36
C LEU A 356 -4.18 -18.55 9.41
N THR A 357 -4.39 -17.52 10.23
CA THR A 357 -5.60 -16.71 10.18
C THR A 357 -5.30 -15.37 9.49
N VAL A 358 -6.03 -15.07 8.42
CA VAL A 358 -5.97 -13.76 7.77
C VAL A 358 -6.69 -12.72 8.63
N THR A 359 -6.01 -11.63 8.94
CA THR A 359 -6.58 -10.52 9.72
C THR A 359 -7.50 -9.64 8.87
N GLU A 360 -8.29 -8.77 9.50
CA GLU A 360 -9.10 -7.76 8.78
C GLU A 360 -8.22 -6.85 7.88
N ASP A 361 -7.04 -6.46 8.39
CA ASP A 361 -6.06 -5.69 7.63
C ASP A 361 -5.52 -6.46 6.42
N GLY A 362 -5.28 -7.77 6.58
CA GLY A 362 -4.88 -8.68 5.51
C GLY A 362 -5.96 -8.81 4.43
N GLN A 363 -7.24 -8.95 4.80
CA GLN A 363 -8.34 -9.04 3.85
C GLN A 363 -8.43 -7.79 2.95
N LYS A 364 -8.21 -6.60 3.54
CA LYS A 364 -8.23 -5.32 2.81
C LYS A 364 -7.15 -5.21 1.74
N THR A 365 -6.04 -5.93 1.87
CA THR A 365 -4.96 -5.91 0.86
C THR A 365 -5.37 -6.59 -0.45
N GLY A 366 -6.17 -7.65 -0.35
CA GLY A 366 -6.42 -8.59 -1.45
C GLY A 366 -5.30 -9.62 -1.67
N MET A 367 -4.20 -9.61 -0.90
CA MET A 367 -3.10 -10.58 -1.04
C MET A 367 -3.56 -12.04 -0.92
N PHE A 368 -4.66 -12.29 -0.21
CA PHE A 368 -5.19 -13.63 0.04
C PHE A 368 -6.36 -14.02 -0.90
N THR A 369 -6.84 -13.07 -1.70
CA THR A 369 -8.07 -13.25 -2.48
C THR A 369 -8.01 -12.77 -3.92
N TRP A 370 -6.99 -11.97 -4.31
CA TRP A 370 -6.93 -11.34 -5.62
C TRP A 370 -5.50 -11.25 -6.20
N PRO A 371 -5.30 -11.65 -7.47
CA PRO A 371 -6.30 -12.19 -8.41
C PRO A 371 -6.77 -13.64 -8.13
N HIS A 372 -6.11 -14.35 -7.22
CA HIS A 372 -6.42 -15.74 -6.91
C HIS A 372 -6.92 -15.89 -5.47
N LYS A 373 -8.00 -16.64 -5.27
CA LYS A 373 -8.40 -17.05 -3.92
C LYS A 373 -7.40 -18.07 -3.38
N ILE A 374 -6.80 -17.76 -2.24
CA ILE A 374 -5.80 -18.62 -1.59
C ILE A 374 -6.46 -19.38 -0.45
N ASN A 375 -6.19 -20.68 -0.37
CA ASN A 375 -6.40 -21.43 0.86
C ASN A 375 -5.14 -21.28 1.73
N VAL A 376 -5.18 -20.40 2.73
CA VAL A 376 -3.99 -20.07 3.53
C VAL A 376 -3.46 -21.25 4.33
N ASP A 377 -4.31 -22.24 4.66
CA ASP A 377 -3.92 -23.47 5.35
C ASP A 377 -3.09 -24.42 4.48
N THR A 378 -2.97 -24.13 3.18
CA THR A 378 -2.09 -24.89 2.27
C THR A 378 -0.70 -24.29 2.16
N LEU A 379 -0.52 -23.03 2.58
CA LEU A 379 0.77 -22.37 2.52
C LEU A 379 1.72 -23.00 3.53
N ILE A 380 2.98 -23.16 3.12
CA ILE A 380 4.02 -23.66 4.01
C ILE A 380 4.83 -22.47 4.47
N THR A 381 4.91 -22.31 5.79
CA THR A 381 5.61 -21.22 6.45
C THR A 381 6.94 -21.65 7.02
N ASP A 382 7.80 -20.66 7.25
CA ASP A 382 9.12 -20.81 7.86
C ASP A 382 9.25 -19.85 9.05
N ASP A 383 10.49 -19.58 9.46
CA ASP A 383 10.86 -18.51 10.38
C ASP A 383 10.09 -17.21 10.13
N HIS A 384 9.55 -16.64 11.22
CA HIS A 384 8.61 -15.53 11.16
C HIS A 384 8.99 -14.38 12.09
N TRP A 385 8.37 -13.22 11.85
CA TRP A 385 8.64 -12.01 12.61
C TRP A 385 7.74 -11.89 13.84
N VAL A 386 8.34 -11.52 14.96
CA VAL A 386 7.68 -11.21 16.22
C VAL A 386 7.92 -9.75 16.58
N THR A 387 6.84 -9.04 16.88
CA THR A 387 6.88 -7.65 17.35
C THR A 387 5.66 -7.36 18.22
N ASN A 388 5.87 -6.45 19.17
CA ASN A 388 4.82 -5.82 19.97
C ASN A 388 4.64 -4.33 19.61
N ASP A 389 5.36 -3.83 18.60
CA ASP A 389 5.23 -2.43 18.16
C ASP A 389 3.94 -2.27 17.34
N PRO A 390 3.00 -1.41 17.79
CA PRO A 390 1.73 -1.21 17.10
C PRO A 390 1.85 -0.52 15.74
N SER A 391 3.04 -0.03 15.37
CA SER A 391 3.31 0.55 14.04
C SER A 391 3.28 -0.51 12.94
N TYR A 392 3.48 -1.79 13.28
CA TYR A 392 3.31 -2.90 12.38
C TYR A 392 1.84 -3.32 12.30
N ARG A 393 1.32 -3.39 11.08
CA ARG A 393 0.04 -4.02 10.80
C ARG A 393 0.27 -5.49 10.52
N LYS A 394 -0.30 -6.37 11.35
CA LYS A 394 -0.29 -7.81 11.07
C LYS A 394 -1.28 -8.08 9.95
N LEU A 395 -0.85 -8.71 8.87
CA LEU A 395 -1.71 -9.06 7.73
C LEU A 395 -2.24 -10.49 7.87
N ALA A 396 -1.41 -11.40 8.36
CA ALA A 396 -1.78 -12.76 8.75
C ALA A 396 -1.09 -13.11 10.07
N VAL A 397 -1.76 -13.91 10.89
CA VAL A 397 -1.24 -14.40 12.17
C VAL A 397 -1.24 -15.92 12.19
N ARG A 398 -0.29 -16.50 12.90
CA ARG A 398 -0.24 -17.95 13.12
C ARG A 398 -1.29 -18.38 14.13
N GLU A 399 -1.89 -19.55 13.94
CA GLU A 399 -2.93 -20.08 14.84
C GLU A 399 -2.36 -20.63 16.16
N ASP A 400 -1.12 -21.09 16.16
CA ASP A 400 -0.46 -21.71 17.31
C ASP A 400 -0.10 -20.72 18.42
N ASN A 401 0.32 -19.50 18.07
CA ASN A 401 0.81 -18.51 19.03
C ASN A 401 0.27 -17.07 18.82
N GLY A 402 -0.41 -16.78 17.71
CA GLY A 402 -0.91 -15.43 17.37
C GLY A 402 0.18 -14.44 16.91
N ASP A 403 1.40 -14.90 16.71
CA ASP A 403 2.49 -14.11 16.14
C ASP A 403 2.24 -13.84 14.66
N ALA A 404 2.93 -12.83 14.12
CA ALA A 404 2.70 -12.40 12.76
C ALA A 404 3.40 -13.35 11.78
N ALA A 405 2.62 -13.99 10.90
CA ALA A 405 3.17 -14.64 9.71
C ALA A 405 3.46 -13.60 8.61
N SER A 406 2.77 -12.45 8.65
CA SER A 406 2.98 -11.36 7.72
C SER A 406 2.73 -10.01 8.38
N VAL A 407 3.61 -9.05 8.09
CA VAL A 407 3.48 -7.68 8.57
C VAL A 407 3.63 -6.67 7.45
N LEU A 408 3.07 -5.49 7.68
CA LEU A 408 3.33 -4.28 6.93
C LEU A 408 3.77 -3.16 7.87
N LEU A 409 4.85 -2.47 7.52
CA LEU A 409 5.36 -1.29 8.20
C LEU A 409 5.46 -0.11 7.22
N PRO A 410 4.73 0.98 7.44
CA PRO A 410 4.97 2.24 6.75
C PRO A 410 6.31 2.85 7.19
N TRP A 411 7.14 3.28 6.24
CA TRP A 411 8.39 3.97 6.53
C TRP A 411 8.66 5.09 5.54
N GLY A 412 8.67 6.33 6.04
CA GLY A 412 8.63 7.51 5.18
C GLY A 412 7.40 7.46 4.27
N GLU A 413 7.62 7.49 2.96
CA GLU A 413 6.54 7.41 1.98
C GLU A 413 6.27 6.00 1.45
N GLY A 414 7.14 5.03 1.75
CA GLY A 414 7.04 3.65 1.25
C GLY A 414 6.66 2.65 2.33
N TYR A 415 6.82 1.37 2.01
CA TYR A 415 6.41 0.27 2.88
C TYR A 415 7.43 -0.87 2.89
N TYR A 416 7.63 -1.44 4.07
CA TYR A 416 8.12 -2.81 4.22
C TYR A 416 6.92 -3.75 4.34
N VAL A 417 6.96 -4.85 3.61
CA VAL A 417 5.99 -5.94 3.69
C VAL A 417 6.76 -7.23 3.82
N THR A 418 6.35 -8.10 4.74
CA THR A 418 6.97 -9.43 4.87
C THR A 418 5.92 -10.52 4.95
N PHE A 419 6.31 -11.72 4.56
CA PHE A 419 5.54 -12.94 4.79
C PHE A 419 6.51 -14.10 4.97
N ALA A 420 6.31 -14.90 6.00
CA ALA A 420 7.14 -16.06 6.33
C ALA A 420 6.92 -17.24 5.36
N ILE A 421 6.93 -17.01 4.05
CA ILE A 421 6.65 -18.01 3.03
C ILE A 421 7.91 -18.83 2.76
N ASP A 422 7.75 -20.14 2.71
CA ASP A 422 8.82 -21.07 2.35
C ASP A 422 8.72 -21.43 0.87
N THR A 423 9.82 -21.24 0.14
CA THR A 423 9.91 -21.53 -1.30
C THR A 423 11.14 -22.35 -1.66
N ARG A 424 11.75 -23.05 -0.69
CA ARG A 424 13.05 -23.73 -0.84
C ARG A 424 13.06 -24.97 -1.75
N ASP A 425 11.91 -25.36 -2.27
CA ASP A 425 11.79 -26.45 -3.23
C ASP A 425 10.61 -26.24 -4.20
N GLU A 426 10.54 -27.09 -5.23
CA GLU A 426 9.52 -27.02 -6.29
C GLU A 426 8.08 -27.17 -5.76
N HIS A 427 7.86 -28.06 -4.78
CA HIS A 427 6.53 -28.31 -4.22
C HIS A 427 6.04 -27.10 -3.43
N ARG A 428 6.89 -26.58 -2.54
CA ARG A 428 6.61 -25.38 -1.74
C ARG A 428 6.39 -24.14 -2.61
N THR A 429 7.23 -23.98 -3.65
CA THR A 429 7.08 -22.91 -4.64
C THR A 429 5.75 -23.01 -5.40
N ALA A 430 5.36 -24.21 -5.82
CA ALA A 430 4.10 -24.41 -6.54
C ALA A 430 2.87 -24.04 -5.69
N ILE A 431 2.91 -24.35 -4.39
CA ILE A 431 1.90 -23.96 -3.41
C ILE A 431 1.90 -22.43 -3.19
N ALA A 432 3.08 -21.81 -3.08
CA ALA A 432 3.24 -20.38 -2.82
C ALA A 432 2.89 -19.50 -4.02
N LYS A 433 2.92 -20.04 -5.25
CA LYS A 433 2.76 -19.27 -6.49
C LYS A 433 1.53 -18.33 -6.51
N PRO A 434 0.31 -18.74 -6.13
CA PRO A 434 -0.83 -17.83 -6.09
C PRO A 434 -0.64 -16.67 -5.10
N LEU A 435 0.05 -16.90 -3.97
CA LEU A 435 0.39 -15.84 -3.02
C LEU A 435 1.41 -14.86 -3.62
N ILE A 436 2.41 -15.36 -4.35
CA ILE A 436 3.41 -14.52 -5.03
C ILE A 436 2.71 -13.63 -6.07
N GLU A 437 1.80 -14.19 -6.88
CA GLU A 437 1.01 -13.45 -7.88
C GLU A 437 0.15 -12.35 -7.23
N ASN A 438 -0.61 -12.70 -6.20
CA ASN A 438 -1.43 -11.73 -5.46
C ASN A 438 -0.60 -10.65 -4.76
N THR A 439 0.52 -11.05 -4.16
CA THR A 439 1.43 -10.14 -3.47
C THR A 439 2.03 -9.16 -4.47
N LEU A 440 2.52 -9.62 -5.62
CA LEU A 440 3.07 -8.75 -6.65
C LEU A 440 2.07 -7.67 -7.07
N CYS A 441 0.81 -8.06 -7.28
CA CYS A 441 -0.31 -7.15 -7.53
C CYS A 441 -0.51 -6.12 -6.40
N TYR A 442 -0.49 -6.57 -5.14
CA TYR A 442 -0.61 -5.69 -3.98
C TYR A 442 0.57 -4.71 -3.86
N LEU A 443 1.82 -5.17 -4.03
CA LEU A 443 3.00 -4.32 -3.97
C LEU A 443 3.01 -3.30 -5.11
N ALA A 444 2.57 -3.66 -6.31
CA ALA A 444 2.36 -2.71 -7.40
C ALA A 444 1.32 -1.64 -7.02
N SER A 445 0.23 -2.02 -6.33
CA SER A 445 -0.77 -1.06 -5.86
C SER A 445 -0.21 -0.08 -4.82
N LEU A 446 0.73 -0.50 -3.97
CA LEU A 446 1.44 0.38 -3.03
C LEU A 446 2.42 1.27 -3.80
N ALA A 447 3.28 0.68 -4.63
CA ALA A 447 4.27 1.39 -5.43
C ALA A 447 3.63 2.44 -6.32
N TRP A 448 2.46 2.17 -6.89
CA TRP A 448 1.72 3.16 -7.67
C TRP A 448 1.38 4.43 -6.89
N GLN A 449 1.10 4.30 -5.59
CA GLN A 449 0.78 5.43 -4.72
C GLN A 449 2.03 6.18 -4.24
N THR A 450 3.13 5.46 -4.07
CA THR A 450 4.29 5.96 -3.30
C THR A 450 5.54 6.19 -4.14
N SER A 451 5.79 5.36 -5.15
CA SER A 451 7.03 5.37 -5.91
C SER A 451 7.21 6.69 -6.65
N PRO A 452 8.41 7.30 -6.58
CA PRO A 452 8.72 8.52 -7.32
C PRO A 452 8.78 8.31 -8.84
N ARG A 453 8.86 7.06 -9.29
CA ARG A 453 8.90 6.70 -10.72
C ARG A 453 7.51 6.64 -11.34
N GLN A 454 6.49 6.43 -10.50
CA GLN A 454 5.12 6.32 -10.98
C GLN A 454 4.58 7.72 -11.36
N PRO A 455 3.64 7.81 -12.33
CA PRO A 455 3.27 9.06 -13.00
C PRO A 455 2.84 10.23 -12.10
N LEU A 456 2.60 9.95 -10.82
CA LEU A 456 2.01 10.85 -9.84
C LEU A 456 3.02 11.82 -9.20
N ARG A 457 4.32 11.52 -9.26
CA ARG A 457 5.39 12.38 -8.70
C ARG A 457 6.24 13.12 -9.73
N GLY A 458 5.85 13.09 -11.00
CA GLY A 458 6.24 14.10 -11.98
C GLY A 458 7.74 14.30 -12.21
N ARG A 459 8.55 13.22 -12.32
CA ARG A 459 9.97 13.35 -12.70
C ARG A 459 10.50 12.45 -13.81
N TYR A 460 9.69 11.60 -14.44
CA TYR A 460 10.10 10.93 -15.67
C TYR A 460 9.30 11.43 -16.88
N ARG A 461 9.77 12.55 -17.45
CA ARG A 461 9.82 12.64 -18.91
C ARG A 461 10.86 11.61 -19.34
N THR A 462 10.44 10.70 -20.20
CA THR A 462 11.29 9.75 -20.91
C THR A 462 12.51 10.43 -21.53
N THR A 463 13.64 10.45 -20.81
CA THR A 463 14.95 10.54 -21.45
C THR A 463 15.37 9.14 -21.87
N GLN A 464 14.74 8.63 -22.91
CA GLN A 464 15.36 7.65 -23.79
C GLN A 464 15.04 8.02 -25.25
N ASN A 465 16.11 8.27 -26.00
CA ASN A 465 16.24 8.43 -27.44
C ASN A 465 15.76 9.74 -28.10
N SER A 466 16.55 10.80 -27.90
CA SER A 466 16.77 11.85 -28.92
C SER A 466 18.04 11.56 -29.74
N ASP A 467 18.17 10.34 -30.26
CA ASP A 467 19.18 9.97 -31.26
C ASP A 467 18.49 9.36 -32.49
N LEU A 468 17.59 10.15 -33.09
CA LEU A 468 17.30 10.05 -34.51
C LEU A 468 17.52 11.45 -35.11
N LYS A 469 18.77 11.66 -35.50
CA LYS A 469 19.23 12.77 -36.33
C LYS A 469 18.35 12.82 -37.58
N PHE A 470 17.67 13.94 -37.79
CA PHE A 470 17.28 14.36 -39.12
C PHE A 470 18.56 14.62 -39.93
N ARG A 471 18.74 13.82 -40.99
CA ARG A 471 19.25 14.26 -42.28
C ARG A 471 18.27 13.80 -43.34
#